data_AF-A0A2D4QL93-F1
#
_entry.id   AF-A0A2D4QL93-F1
#
_cell.length_a   1.000
_cell.length_b   1.000
_cell.length_c   1.000
_cell.angle_alpha   90.00
_cell.angle_beta   90.00
_cell.angle_gamma   90.00
#
_symmetry.space_group_name_H-M   'P 1'
#
loop_
_entity.id
_entity.type
_entity.pdbx_description
1 polymer ?
#
loop_
_entity_poly.entity_id
_entity_poly.type
_entity_poly.pdbx_seq_one_letter_code
_entity_poly.pdbx_strand_id
1 'polypeptide(L)' 'MHSPIPTSTNRLRMVSRELSALPRDIQQSVRMVIAEKQSLQQAASRMGVTVDLVDTWTTTGLELLTKRMCNHD' A
#
# COMPACT_ATOMS: atom_id res chain seq x y z
N MET A 1 -2.89 16.91 -30.15
CA MET A 1 -2.02 15.72 -30.12
C MET A 1 -1.99 15.22 -28.68
N HIS A 2 -2.61 14.08 -28.40
CA HIS A 2 -2.67 13.51 -27.05
C HIS A 2 -1.29 12.96 -26.69
N SER A 3 -0.61 13.59 -25.73
CA SER A 3 0.63 13.04 -25.16
C SER A 3 0.30 11.67 -24.55
N PRO A 4 0.98 10.58 -24.95
CA PRO A 4 0.80 9.29 -24.31
C PRO A 4 1.18 9.47 -22.84
N ILE A 5 0.22 9.23 -21.97
CA ILE A 5 0.43 9.29 -20.54
C ILE A 5 1.54 8.27 -20.23
N PRO A 6 2.70 8.68 -19.68
CA PRO A 6 3.85 7.81 -19.56
C PRO A 6 3.45 6.55 -18.79
N THR A 7 3.83 5.36 -19.27
CA THR A 7 3.47 4.04 -18.71
C THR A 7 3.68 3.95 -17.19
N SER A 8 4.67 4.68 -16.65
CA SER A 8 4.88 4.84 -15.20
C SER A 8 3.67 5.41 -14.45
N THR A 9 2.98 6.40 -15.01
CA THR A 9 1.76 6.97 -14.40
C THR A 9 0.55 6.05 -14.50
N ASN A 10 0.54 5.10 -15.44
CA ASN A 10 -0.50 4.08 -15.51
C ASN A 10 -0.29 3.01 -14.43
N ARG A 11 0.96 2.56 -14.25
CA ARG A 11 1.34 1.65 -13.14
C ARG A 11 1.06 2.28 -11.77
N LEU A 12 1.41 3.55 -11.56
CA LEU A 12 1.10 4.26 -10.32
C LEU A 12 -0.42 4.38 -10.05
N ARG A 13 -1.21 4.65 -11.09
CA ARG A 13 -2.69 4.64 -10.97
C ARG A 13 -3.24 3.25 -10.62
N MET A 14 -2.66 2.21 -11.20
CA MET A 14 -3.02 0.82 -10.89
C MET A 14 -2.69 0.49 -9.43
N VAL A 15 -1.48 0.78 -8.95
CA VAL A 15 -1.11 0.55 -7.54
C VAL A 15 -2.04 1.31 -6.59
N SER A 16 -2.36 2.57 -6.89
CA SER A 16 -3.28 3.38 -6.08
C SER A 16 -4.69 2.77 -6.04
N ARG A 17 -5.18 2.26 -7.18
CA ARG A 17 -6.47 1.58 -7.27
C ARG A 17 -6.50 0.29 -6.45
N GLU A 18 -5.46 -0.53 -6.59
CA GLU A 18 -5.36 -1.79 -5.87
C GLU A 18 -5.22 -1.58 -4.35
N LEU A 19 -4.43 -0.58 -3.94
CA LEU A 19 -4.31 -0.18 -2.53
C LEU A 19 -5.64 0.32 -1.96
N SER A 20 -6.45 1.00 -2.78
CA SER A 20 -7.79 1.47 -2.39
C SER A 20 -8.83 0.36 -2.27
N ALA A 21 -8.56 -0.81 -2.85
CA ALA A 21 -9.41 -1.98 -2.76
C ALA A 21 -9.02 -2.93 -1.60
N LEU A 22 -7.98 -2.60 -0.83
CA LEU A 22 -7.60 -3.35 0.37
C LEU A 22 -8.47 -2.95 1.58
N PRO A 23 -8.58 -3.83 2.60
CA PRO A 23 -9.17 -3.45 3.89
C PRO A 23 -8.52 -2.20 4.48
N ARG A 24 -9.31 -1.36 5.16
CA ARG A 24 -8.86 -0.06 5.67
C ARG A 24 -7.63 -0.16 6.57
N ASP A 25 -7.57 -1.16 7.44
CA ASP A 25 -6.44 -1.36 8.36
C ASP A 25 -5.13 -1.64 7.62
N ILE A 26 -5.20 -2.47 6.58
CA ILE A 26 -4.08 -2.79 5.69
C ILE A 26 -3.68 -1.57 4.86
N GLN A 27 -4.65 -0.85 4.32
CA GLN A 27 -4.37 0.38 3.57
C GLN A 27 -3.65 1.40 4.44
N GLN A 28 -4.15 1.59 5.67
CA GLN A 28 -3.61 2.55 6.61
C GLN A 28 -2.22 2.15 7.09
N SER A 29 -1.98 0.87 7.39
CA SER A 29 -0.65 0.39 7.77
C SER A 29 0.38 0.59 6.65
N VAL A 30 0.04 0.19 5.42
CA VAL A 30 0.91 0.38 4.25
C VAL A 30 1.18 1.86 3.99
N ARG A 31 0.16 2.72 4.09
CA ARG A 31 0.34 4.16 3.92
C ARG A 31 1.29 4.74 4.97
N MET A 32 1.08 4.46 6.25
CA MET A 32 1.87 5.03 7.33
C MET A 32 3.32 4.53 7.30
N VAL A 33 3.53 3.25 7.05
CA VAL A 33 4.87 2.64 7.09
C VAL A 33 5.65 2.89 5.80
N ILE A 34 5.01 2.74 4.63
CA ILE A 34 5.71 2.79 3.33
C ILE A 34 5.66 4.19 2.72
N ALA A 35 4.48 4.82 2.65
CA ALA A 35 4.34 6.12 2.00
C ALA A 35 4.84 7.27 2.90
N GLU A 36 4.49 7.22 4.19
CA GLU A 36 4.87 8.26 5.17
C GLU A 36 6.18 7.95 5.89
N LYS A 37 6.77 6.76 5.66
CA LYS A 37 8.05 6.32 6.26
C LYS A 37 8.06 6.35 7.80
N GLN A 38 6.90 6.16 8.43
CA GLN A 38 6.81 6.07 9.88
C GLN A 38 7.39 4.73 10.35
N SER A 39 7.99 4.70 11.54
CA SER A 39 8.39 3.43 12.15
C SER A 39 7.16 2.62 12.55
N LEU A 40 7.28 1.28 12.59
CA LEU A 40 6.19 0.39 13.00
C LEU A 40 5.61 0.77 14.38
N GLN A 41 6.46 1.24 15.31
CA GLN A 41 6.03 1.72 16.64
C GLN A 41 5.18 2.99 16.58
N GLN A 42 5.50 3.94 15.70
CA GLN A 42 4.72 5.16 15.52
C GLN A 42 3.37 4.85 14.86
N ALA A 43 3.37 3.99 13.84
CA ALA A 43 2.17 3.54 13.17
C ALA A 43 1.24 2.79 14.14
N ALA A 44 1.78 1.86 14.93
CA ALA A 44 1.06 1.11 15.96
C ALA A 44 0.42 2.03 17.00
N SER A 45 1.21 3.00 17.51
CA SER A 45 0.72 4.00 18.48
C SER A 45 -0.43 4.84 17.91
N ARG A 46 -0.36 5.24 16.64
CA ARG A 46 -1.41 6.04 15.99
C ARG A 46 -2.66 5.23 15.64
N MET A 47 -2.49 3.96 15.31
CA MET A 47 -3.59 3.04 14.98
C MET A 47 -4.24 2.44 16.23
N GLY A 48 -3.61 2.55 17.40
CA GLY A 48 -4.12 1.96 18.65
C GLY A 48 -4.03 0.44 18.68
N VAL A 49 -3.04 -0.13 17.99
CA VAL A 49 -2.85 -1.60 17.86
C VAL A 49 -1.42 -2.00 18.20
N THR A 50 -1.12 -3.29 18.21
CA THR A 50 0.23 -3.81 18.44
C THR A 50 1.13 -3.60 17.23
N VAL A 51 2.44 -3.50 17.48
CA VAL A 51 3.47 -3.41 16.41
C VAL A 51 3.41 -4.61 15.47
N ASP A 52 3.15 -5.81 16.03
CA ASP A 52 3.03 -7.07 15.30
C ASP A 52 1.85 -7.06 14.30
N LEU A 53 0.71 -6.49 14.69
CA LEU A 53 -0.43 -6.32 13.77
C LEU A 53 -0.11 -5.34 12.65
N VAL A 54 0.57 -4.23 12.93
CA VAL A 54 0.98 -3.28 11.89
C VAL A 54 1.96 -3.92 10.91
N ASP A 55 2.93 -4.69 11.40
CA ASP A 55 3.85 -5.44 10.56
C ASP A 55 3.11 -6.43 9.66
N THR A 56 2.25 -7.26 10.25
CA THR A 56 1.43 -8.25 9.54
C THR A 56 0.57 -7.60 8.47
N TRP A 57 -0.14 -6.52 8.79
CA TRP A 57 -0.97 -5.80 7.84
C TRP A 57 -0.16 -5.16 6.72
N THR A 58 1.00 -4.59 7.04
CA THR A 58 1.89 -3.97 6.04
C THR A 58 2.43 -5.02 5.07
N THR A 59 2.95 -6.13 5.59
CA THR A 59 3.46 -7.25 4.79
C THR A 59 2.36 -7.83 3.91
N THR A 60 1.19 -8.14 4.49
CA THR A 60 0.04 -8.66 3.75
C THR A 60 -0.40 -7.71 2.65
N GLY A 61 -0.46 -6.40 2.93
CA GLY A 61 -0.81 -5.39 1.95
C GLY A 61 0.16 -5.34 0.78
N LEU A 62 1.46 -5.39 1.05
CA LEU A 62 2.50 -5.44 0.01
C LEU A 62 2.41 -6.72 -0.82
N GLU A 63 2.23 -7.89 -0.20
CA GLU A 63 2.06 -9.15 -0.91
C GLU A 63 0.85 -9.15 -1.84
N LEU A 64 -0.28 -8.62 -1.38
CA LEU A 64 -1.49 -8.49 -2.18
C LEU A 64 -1.27 -7.54 -3.37
N LEU A 65 -0.63 -6.39 -3.13
CA LEU A 65 -0.29 -5.44 -4.20
C LEU A 65 0.62 -6.09 -5.23
N THR A 66 1.70 -6.77 -4.80
CA THR A 66 2.62 -7.47 -5.70
C THR A 66 1.90 -8.55 -6.51
N LYS A 67 1.08 -9.39 -5.89
CA LYS A 67 0.31 -10.44 -6.60
C LYS A 67 -0.61 -9.83 -7.65
N ARG A 68 -1.33 -8.76 -7.31
CA ARG A 68 -2.27 -8.12 -8.25
C ARG A 68 -1.56 -7.40 -9.38
N MET A 69 -0.40 -6.80 -9.12
CA MET A 69 0.43 -6.20 -10.16
C MET A 69 1.03 -7.25 -11.11
N CYS A 70 1.51 -8.39 -10.58
CA CYS A 70 2.04 -9.49 -11.39
C CYS A 70 0.98 -10.20 -12.22
N ASN A 71 -0.26 -10.29 -11.74
CA ASN A 71 -1.38 -10.88 -12.50
C ASN A 71 -1.91 -9.96 -13.62
N HIS A 72 -1.42 -8.72 -13.71
CA HIS A 72 -1.86 -7.71 -14.68
C HIS A 72 -0.88 -7.54 -15.85
N ASP A 73 0.21 -8.33 -15.88
CA ASP A 73 1.22 -8.38 -16.96
C ASP A 73 0.88 -9.45 -18.00
#